data_AF-A0A1L6REC8-F1
#
_entry.id   AF-A0A1L6REC8-F1
#
_cell.length_a   1.000
_cell.length_b   1.000
_cell.length_c   1.000
_cell.angle_alpha   90.00
_cell.angle_beta   90.00
_cell.angle_gamma   90.00
#
_symmetry.space_group_name_H-M   'P 1'
#
loop_
_entity.id
_entity.type
_entity.pdbx_description
1 polymer ?
#
loop_
_entity_poly.entity_id
_entity_poly.type
_entity_poly.pdbx_seq_one_letter_code
_entity_poly.pdbx_strand_id
1 'polypeptide(L)'
;MRAAEEAAESYWKDNPNTRHVIYYQTTPLYQKSETMPRGSVVDVRSSDKVLNTQIVVINDAEGIKIDYSDGRNNAKPYRHRNSSSASSRQSTSSNTTEASNSHQSTGPTTGTMTANGSWTVAASGMVFVSDSDKYYSEVKNPNNYQYESASQESASGATRAQRGNQYARP
;
A
#
# COMPACT_ATOMS: atom_id res chain seq x y z
N MET A 1 7.64 -0.98 -9.79
CA MET A 1 8.86 -1.82 -9.77
C MET A 1 8.53 -3.30 -9.67
N ARG A 2 7.71 -3.71 -8.69
CA ARG A 2 7.40 -5.13 -8.41
C ARG A 2 7.12 -6.02 -9.62
N ALA A 3 6.32 -5.57 -10.60
CA ALA A 3 6.02 -6.39 -11.78
C ALA A 3 7.26 -6.77 -12.61
N ALA A 4 8.26 -5.89 -12.71
CA ALA A 4 9.50 -6.19 -13.44
C ALA A 4 10.41 -7.14 -12.66
N GLU A 5 10.47 -6.97 -11.34
CA GLU A 5 11.17 -7.89 -10.43
C GLU A 5 10.52 -9.29 -10.48
N GLU A 6 9.18 -9.35 -10.46
CA GLU A 6 8.41 -10.60 -10.59
C GLU A 6 8.70 -11.31 -11.90
N ALA A 7 8.82 -10.57 -13.02
CA ALA A 7 9.15 -11.18 -14.30
C ALA A 7 10.54 -11.84 -14.30
N ALA A 8 11.53 -11.17 -13.70
CA ALA A 8 12.88 -11.72 -13.57
C ALA A 8 12.92 -12.93 -12.60
N GLU A 9 12.27 -12.81 -11.44
CA GLU A 9 12.16 -13.90 -10.46
C GLU A 9 11.47 -15.14 -11.05
N SER A 10 10.36 -14.96 -11.77
CA SER A 10 9.62 -16.06 -12.39
C SER A 10 10.46 -16.73 -13.47
N TYR A 11 11.18 -15.97 -14.30
CA TYR A 11 12.08 -16.56 -15.30
C TYR A 11 13.10 -17.50 -14.67
N TRP A 12 13.76 -17.11 -13.56
CA TRP A 12 14.72 -17.99 -12.90
C TRP A 12 14.07 -19.18 -12.20
N LYS A 13 12.85 -19.03 -11.66
CA LYS A 13 12.09 -20.15 -11.08
C LYS A 13 11.72 -21.19 -12.14
N ASP A 14 11.33 -20.74 -13.33
CA ASP A 14 10.90 -21.59 -14.43
C ASP A 14 12.10 -22.22 -15.18
N ASN A 15 13.31 -21.69 -14.98
CA ASN A 15 14.53 -22.16 -15.63
C ASN A 15 15.61 -22.56 -14.59
N PRO A 16 15.35 -23.58 -13.75
CA PRO A 16 16.32 -24.01 -12.76
C PRO A 16 17.62 -24.49 -13.43
N ASN A 17 18.77 -24.13 -12.86
CA ASN A 17 20.12 -24.46 -13.36
C ASN A 17 20.48 -23.83 -14.71
N THR A 18 19.71 -22.85 -15.19
CA THR A 18 20.08 -22.09 -16.39
C THR A 18 21.40 -21.34 -16.21
N ARG A 19 22.14 -21.19 -17.30
CA ARG A 19 23.28 -20.25 -17.39
C ARG A 19 22.88 -18.93 -18.04
N HIS A 20 21.62 -18.79 -18.42
CA HIS A 20 21.11 -17.56 -19.00
C HIS A 20 21.08 -16.45 -17.98
N VAL A 21 21.52 -15.27 -18.41
CA VAL A 21 21.53 -14.05 -17.60
C VAL A 21 20.39 -13.14 -18.01
N ILE A 22 19.95 -12.28 -17.10
CA ILE A 22 18.99 -11.21 -17.41
C ILE A 22 19.77 -9.89 -17.50
N TYR A 23 19.65 -9.23 -18.65
CA TYR A 23 19.99 -7.83 -18.82
C TYR A 23 18.83 -7.00 -18.25
N TYR A 24 19.11 -6.26 -17.19
CA TYR A 24 18.13 -5.47 -16.46
C TYR A 24 18.59 -4.01 -16.41
N GLN A 25 17.77 -3.10 -16.91
CA GLN A 25 18.04 -1.67 -16.86
C GLN A 25 16.83 -0.92 -16.31
N THR A 26 17.07 0.06 -15.44
CA THR A 26 16.05 0.99 -14.96
C THR A 26 16.47 2.40 -15.31
N THR A 27 15.63 3.09 -16.07
CA THR A 27 15.85 4.47 -16.50
C THR A 27 14.81 5.38 -15.85
N PRO A 28 15.17 6.19 -14.84
CA PRO A 28 14.24 7.14 -14.24
C PRO A 28 13.90 8.27 -15.24
N LEU A 29 12.62 8.64 -15.29
CA LEU A 29 12.10 9.68 -16.18
C LEU A 29 11.79 10.93 -15.39
N TYR A 30 12.52 12.01 -15.65
CA TYR A 30 12.29 13.32 -15.05
C TYR A 30 11.61 14.26 -16.04
N GLN A 31 10.79 15.19 -15.54
CA GLN A 31 10.28 16.29 -16.35
C GLN A 31 11.04 17.57 -15.98
N LYS A 32 11.70 18.19 -16.97
CA LYS A 32 12.48 19.43 -16.78
C LYS A 32 13.50 19.29 -15.64
N SER A 33 13.43 20.16 -14.63
CA SER A 33 14.33 20.24 -13.48
C SER A 33 13.73 19.63 -12.20
N GLU A 34 12.75 18.72 -12.34
CA GLU A 34 12.23 17.98 -11.20
C GLU A 34 13.33 17.16 -10.51
N THR A 35 13.30 17.11 -9.18
CA THR A 35 14.25 16.32 -8.39
C THR A 35 13.76 14.88 -8.15
N MET A 36 12.47 14.64 -8.40
CA MET A 36 11.84 13.33 -8.31
C MET A 36 11.41 12.85 -9.70
N PRO A 37 11.64 11.57 -10.06
CA PRO A 37 11.19 11.06 -11.35
C PRO A 37 9.67 10.86 -11.36
N ARG A 38 9.04 11.07 -12.51
CA ARG A 38 7.63 10.73 -12.78
C ARG A 38 7.38 9.22 -12.85
N GLY A 39 8.45 8.46 -13.01
CA GLY A 39 8.40 7.02 -13.14
C GLY A 39 9.74 6.50 -13.64
N SER A 40 9.77 5.22 -13.98
CA SER A 40 10.94 4.58 -14.58
C SER A 40 10.51 3.64 -15.70
N VAL A 41 11.32 3.59 -16.74
CA VAL A 41 11.26 2.52 -17.74
C VAL A 41 12.17 1.40 -17.27
N VAL A 42 11.65 0.18 -17.22
CA VAL A 42 12.40 -1.01 -16.85
C VAL A 42 12.47 -1.95 -18.04
N ASP A 43 13.66 -2.12 -18.59
CA ASP A 43 13.93 -3.06 -19.66
C ASP A 43 14.46 -4.36 -19.06
N VAL A 44 13.79 -5.47 -19.35
CA VAL A 44 14.13 -6.80 -18.84
C VAL A 44 14.25 -7.77 -20.00
N ARG A 45 15.48 -8.25 -20.26
CA ARG A 45 15.75 -9.18 -21.34
C ARG A 45 16.66 -10.32 -20.90
N SER A 46 16.22 -11.57 -21.02
CA SER A 46 17.08 -12.74 -20.82
C SER A 46 18.02 -12.96 -22.02
N SER A 47 19.16 -13.61 -21.80
CA SER A 47 20.15 -13.87 -22.87
C SER A 47 19.65 -14.80 -23.97
N ASP A 48 18.68 -15.67 -23.66
CA ASP A 48 17.96 -16.52 -24.61
C ASP A 48 16.77 -15.82 -25.28
N LYS A 49 16.48 -14.57 -24.90
CA LYS A 49 15.40 -13.70 -25.40
C LYS A 49 13.97 -14.21 -25.14
N VAL A 50 13.78 -15.22 -24.29
CA VAL A 50 12.44 -15.69 -23.89
C VAL A 50 11.72 -14.63 -23.06
N LEU A 51 12.43 -14.03 -22.09
CA LEU A 51 11.99 -12.82 -21.42
C LEU A 51 12.53 -11.62 -22.21
N ASN A 52 11.64 -10.80 -22.76
CA ASN A 52 12.00 -9.59 -23.51
C ASN A 52 10.85 -8.57 -23.39
N THR A 53 10.81 -7.86 -22.29
CA THR A 53 9.71 -6.95 -21.95
C THR A 53 10.23 -5.60 -21.48
N GLN A 54 9.45 -4.56 -21.76
CA GLN A 54 9.64 -3.22 -21.23
C GLN A 54 8.44 -2.87 -20.37
N ILE A 55 8.70 -2.42 -19.13
CA ILE A 55 7.67 -2.09 -18.15
C ILE A 55 7.84 -0.64 -17.74
N VAL A 56 6.80 0.17 -17.97
CA VAL A 56 6.73 1.54 -17.45
C VAL A 56 6.13 1.50 -16.06
N VAL A 57 6.91 1.95 -15.08
CA VAL A 57 6.51 2.10 -13.69
C VAL A 57 6.21 3.57 -13.45
N ILE A 58 4.98 3.90 -13.13
CA ILE A 58 4.58 5.27 -12.78
C ILE A 58 4.91 5.50 -11.31
N ASN A 59 5.60 6.60 -10.99
CA ASN A 59 5.86 7.02 -9.61
C ASN A 59 4.66 7.77 -9.04
N ASP A 60 3.51 7.11 -9.05
CA ASP A 60 2.26 7.66 -8.57
C ASP A 60 1.70 6.78 -7.45
N ALA A 61 0.88 7.39 -6.60
CA ALA A 61 0.21 6.69 -5.52
C ALA A 61 -1.25 7.11 -5.50
N GLU A 62 -2.11 6.12 -5.49
CA GLU A 62 -3.56 6.31 -5.54
C GLU A 62 -4.06 7.22 -4.40
N GLY A 63 -4.81 8.27 -4.75
CA GLY A 63 -5.28 9.30 -3.81
C GLY A 63 -4.21 10.30 -3.34
N ILE A 64 -2.94 10.12 -3.72
CA ILE A 64 -1.83 10.95 -3.28
C ILE A 64 -1.32 11.84 -4.41
N LYS A 65 -1.41 13.16 -4.21
CA LYS A 65 -0.80 14.16 -5.09
C LYS A 65 0.65 14.38 -4.67
N ILE A 66 1.57 14.12 -5.59
CA ILE A 66 3.01 14.29 -5.39
C ILE A 66 3.49 15.53 -6.16
N ASP A 67 4.18 16.43 -5.47
CA ASP A 67 4.99 17.47 -6.09
C ASP A 67 6.37 16.88 -6.43
N TYR A 68 6.65 16.76 -7.72
CA TYR A 68 7.89 16.13 -8.18
C TYR A 68 9.09 17.09 -8.19
N SER A 69 8.86 18.38 -7.93
CA SER A 69 9.94 19.35 -7.81
C SER A 69 10.74 19.15 -6.52
N ASP A 70 10.07 18.75 -5.42
CA ASP A 70 10.66 18.67 -4.08
C ASP A 70 10.20 17.46 -3.23
N GLY A 71 9.28 16.63 -3.74
CA GLY A 71 8.80 15.43 -3.07
C GLY A 71 7.67 15.64 -2.06
N ARG A 72 7.17 16.87 -1.87
CA ARG A 72 6.01 17.13 -1.00
C ARG A 72 4.76 16.41 -1.52
N ASN A 73 3.87 16.03 -0.60
CA ASN A 73 2.63 15.33 -0.95
C ASN A 73 1.54 15.53 0.10
N ASN A 74 0.30 15.12 -0.23
CA ASN A 74 -0.86 15.18 0.66
C ASN A 74 -1.06 13.89 1.49
N ALA A 75 -0.09 12.98 1.57
CA ALA A 75 -0.26 11.76 2.36
C ALA A 75 -0.37 12.10 3.86
N LYS A 76 -1.35 11.49 4.53
CA LYS A 76 -1.50 11.70 5.98
C LYS A 76 -0.37 10.98 6.71
N PRO A 77 0.21 11.58 7.78
CA PRO A 77 1.35 11.00 8.48
C PRO A 77 1.09 9.55 8.89
N TYR A 78 1.98 8.65 8.47
CA TYR A 78 1.92 7.28 8.91
C TYR A 78 2.42 7.19 10.36
N ARG A 79 1.53 6.86 11.29
CA ARG A 79 1.91 6.60 12.68
C ARG A 79 2.30 5.13 12.80
N HIS A 80 3.59 4.84 12.70
CA HIS A 80 4.08 3.53 13.10
C HIS A 80 3.87 3.41 14.60
N ARG A 81 3.02 2.48 15.05
CA ARG A 81 2.99 2.10 16.45
C ARG A 81 4.29 1.34 16.67
N ASN A 82 5.30 2.01 17.22
CA ASN A 82 6.45 1.30 17.75
C ASN A 82 5.90 0.40 18.84
N SER A 83 5.76 -0.89 18.57
CA SER A 83 5.66 -1.90 19.60
C SER A 83 7.01 -1.93 20.30
N SER A 84 7.26 -0.97 21.18
CA SER A 84 8.22 -1.17 22.25
C SER A 84 7.70 -2.37 23.01
N SER A 85 8.31 -3.54 22.79
CA SER A 85 8.23 -4.67 23.69
C SER A 85 8.90 -4.27 25.00
N ALA A 86 8.21 -3.40 25.76
CA ALA A 86 8.50 -3.19 27.16
C ALA A 86 7.95 -4.42 27.87
N SER A 87 8.86 -5.34 28.25
CA SER A 87 8.58 -6.38 29.23
C SER A 87 8.25 -5.71 30.56
N SER A 88 7.02 -5.25 30.75
CA SER A 88 6.52 -4.80 32.05
C SER A 88 5.96 -6.01 32.79
N ARG A 89 6.74 -6.47 33.76
CA ARG A 89 6.30 -7.35 34.83
C ARG A 89 5.01 -6.80 35.44
N GLN A 90 4.06 -7.71 35.58
CA GLN A 90 2.77 -7.56 36.24
C GLN A 90 2.93 -6.97 37.64
N SER A 91 2.22 -5.88 37.92
CA SER A 91 1.94 -5.44 39.28
C SER A 91 0.58 -4.74 39.30
N THR A 92 -0.29 -5.33 40.10
CA THR A 92 -1.68 -4.97 40.39
C THR A 92 -1.73 -3.73 41.28
N SER A 93 -2.51 -2.71 40.92
CA SER A 93 -3.27 -1.87 41.87
C SER A 93 -4.25 -0.93 41.15
N SER A 94 -5.32 -0.64 41.87
CA SER A 94 -6.62 -0.08 41.49
C SER A 94 -6.75 1.45 41.63
N ASN A 95 -7.79 1.99 40.96
CA ASN A 95 -8.42 3.34 41.10
C ASN A 95 -7.58 4.53 40.54
N THR A 96 -8.11 5.56 39.86
CA THR A 96 -9.47 6.14 39.72
C THR A 96 -9.47 7.12 38.52
N THR A 97 -10.61 7.24 37.84
CA THR A 97 -11.16 8.38 37.04
C THR A 97 -10.25 9.55 36.62
N GLU A 98 -10.26 9.89 35.32
CA GLU A 98 -10.84 11.16 34.80
C GLU A 98 -10.82 11.23 33.26
N ALA A 99 -11.78 12.01 32.76
CA ALA A 99 -12.37 11.93 31.42
C ALA A 99 -11.58 12.68 30.34
N SER A 100 -11.75 12.28 29.08
CA SER A 100 -11.66 13.18 27.93
C SER A 100 -12.37 12.61 26.70
N ASN A 101 -13.61 13.08 26.53
CA ASN A 101 -14.37 13.30 25.30
C ASN A 101 -14.37 12.23 24.21
N SER A 102 -15.42 11.42 24.29
CA SER A 102 -16.18 10.87 23.16
C SER A 102 -16.50 11.93 22.08
N HIS A 103 -16.10 11.67 20.85
CA HIS A 103 -16.89 12.06 19.68
C HIS A 103 -17.49 10.79 19.07
N GLN A 104 -18.74 10.59 19.47
CA GLN A 104 -19.67 9.58 19.02
C GLN A 104 -20.18 10.03 17.64
N SER A 105 -19.86 9.29 16.59
CA SER A 105 -20.63 9.35 15.34
C SER A 105 -21.49 8.11 15.26
N THR A 106 -22.79 8.35 15.16
CA THR A 106 -23.89 7.38 15.14
C THR A 106 -24.00 6.68 13.77
N GLY A 107 -23.81 5.36 13.73
CA GLY A 107 -24.05 4.47 12.58
C GLY A 107 -23.74 3.01 12.95
N PRO A 108 -24.47 2.00 12.42
CA PRO A 108 -24.73 0.73 13.12
C PRO A 108 -23.54 -0.26 13.10
N THR A 109 -23.31 -0.88 14.27
CA THR A 109 -22.49 -2.07 14.56
C THR A 109 -21.29 -2.32 13.65
N THR A 110 -20.33 -1.41 13.67
CA THR A 110 -19.07 -1.54 12.94
C THR A 110 -18.14 -2.52 13.64
N GLY A 111 -17.78 -3.62 12.98
CA GLY A 111 -16.70 -4.48 13.46
C GLY A 111 -15.40 -3.66 13.58
N THR A 112 -14.61 -3.94 14.62
CA THR A 112 -13.38 -3.19 14.88
C THR A 112 -12.29 -3.59 13.90
N MET A 113 -11.56 -2.62 13.35
CA MET A 113 -10.35 -2.86 12.57
C MET A 113 -9.37 -3.74 13.35
N THR A 114 -8.71 -4.68 12.67
CA THR A 114 -7.72 -5.57 13.30
C THR A 114 -6.32 -5.26 12.76
N ALA A 115 -5.33 -5.16 13.65
CA ALA A 115 -3.94 -5.01 13.24
C ALA A 115 -3.31 -6.38 12.96
N ASN A 116 -2.67 -6.54 11.80
CA ASN A 116 -1.90 -7.71 11.41
C ASN A 116 -0.48 -7.26 10.98
N GLY A 117 0.45 -7.22 11.94
CA GLY A 117 1.77 -6.62 11.73
C GLY A 117 1.65 -5.14 11.34
N SER A 118 2.26 -4.75 10.22
CA SER A 118 2.16 -3.37 9.69
C SER A 118 0.83 -3.08 8.95
N TRP A 119 -0.05 -4.07 8.81
CA TRP A 119 -1.31 -3.94 8.09
C TRP A 119 -2.48 -3.71 9.05
N THR A 120 -3.44 -2.91 8.61
CA THR A 120 -4.76 -2.76 9.22
C THR A 120 -5.75 -3.48 8.33
N VAL A 121 -6.46 -4.46 8.87
CA VAL A 121 -7.45 -5.28 8.20
C VAL A 121 -8.84 -4.72 8.49
N ALA A 122 -9.63 -4.54 7.44
CA ALA A 122 -11.01 -4.10 7.56
C ALA A 122 -11.84 -5.17 8.27
N ALA A 123 -12.82 -4.76 9.07
CA ALA A 123 -13.73 -5.73 9.68
C ALA A 123 -14.62 -6.40 8.64
N SER A 124 -15.23 -7.53 9.02
CA SER A 124 -16.19 -8.22 8.15
C SER A 124 -17.30 -7.26 7.70
N GLY A 125 -17.52 -7.16 6.39
CA GLY A 125 -18.49 -6.24 5.80
C GLY A 125 -18.05 -4.78 5.72
N MET A 126 -16.78 -4.48 6.04
CA MET A 126 -16.19 -3.14 5.95
C MET A 126 -14.99 -3.14 5.00
N VAL A 127 -14.58 -1.95 4.58
CA VAL A 127 -13.57 -1.72 3.53
C VAL A 127 -12.85 -0.39 3.70
N PHE A 128 -11.69 -0.26 3.07
CA PHE A 128 -10.96 1.00 2.93
C PHE A 128 -11.09 1.54 1.51
N VAL A 129 -11.82 2.65 1.32
CA VAL A 129 -12.05 3.30 0.03
C VAL A 129 -11.10 4.48 -0.14
N SER A 130 -10.40 4.53 -1.27
CA SER A 130 -9.52 5.63 -1.65
C SER A 130 -10.30 6.76 -2.33
N ASP A 131 -9.72 7.96 -2.39
CA ASP A 131 -10.32 9.14 -3.06
C ASP A 131 -10.49 8.98 -4.59
N SER A 132 -10.10 7.84 -5.16
CA SER A 132 -10.17 7.46 -6.57
C SER A 132 -11.11 6.27 -6.81
N ASP A 133 -12.06 6.06 -5.90
CA ASP A 133 -13.12 5.06 -6.01
C ASP A 133 -12.58 3.63 -6.17
N LYS A 134 -11.45 3.32 -5.50
CA LYS A 134 -11.00 1.94 -5.31
C LYS A 134 -11.01 1.54 -3.86
N TYR A 135 -11.32 0.26 -3.63
CA TYR A 135 -11.35 -0.28 -2.28
C TYR A 135 -10.41 -1.46 -2.02
N TYR A 136 -10.11 -1.63 -0.74
CA TYR A 136 -9.13 -2.56 -0.19
C TYR A 136 -9.61 -3.22 1.10
N SER A 137 -9.20 -4.47 1.33
CA SER A 137 -9.44 -5.21 2.57
C SER A 137 -8.37 -4.96 3.62
N GLU A 138 -7.14 -4.63 3.20
CA GLU A 138 -6.01 -4.35 4.09
C GLU A 138 -5.23 -3.12 3.63
N VAL A 139 -4.89 -2.23 4.56
CA VAL A 139 -4.05 -1.05 4.28
C VAL A 139 -3.03 -0.82 5.38
N LYS A 140 -1.84 -0.33 5.04
CA LYS A 140 -0.84 0.04 6.05
C LYS A 140 -1.24 1.33 6.76
N ASN A 141 -1.66 2.36 6.02
CA ASN A 141 -2.03 3.68 6.56
C ASN A 141 -3.55 3.93 6.39
N PRO A 142 -4.40 3.45 7.31
CA PRO A 142 -5.86 3.55 7.17
C PRO A 142 -6.36 4.99 7.11
N ASN A 143 -5.61 5.95 7.64
CA ASN A 143 -6.01 7.36 7.58
C ASN A 143 -6.09 7.89 6.14
N ASN A 144 -5.35 7.32 5.20
CA ASN A 144 -5.40 7.71 3.79
C ASN A 144 -6.68 7.25 3.06
N TYR A 145 -7.59 6.55 3.74
CA TYR A 145 -8.78 5.95 3.16
C TYR A 145 -10.03 6.33 3.97
N GLN A 146 -11.18 6.32 3.30
CA GLN A 146 -12.49 6.30 3.94
C GLN A 146 -12.77 4.88 4.42
N TYR A 147 -13.39 4.74 5.59
CA TYR A 147 -13.78 3.45 6.13
C TYR A 147 -15.30 3.34 6.13
N GLU A 148 -15.84 2.49 5.27
CA GLU A 148 -17.28 2.36 5.04
C GLU A 148 -17.70 0.88 4.92
N SER A 149 -19.01 0.63 4.82
CA SER A 149 -19.50 -0.74 4.65
C SER A 149 -19.41 -1.19 3.19
N ALA A 150 -19.07 -2.46 2.98
CA ALA A 150 -18.93 -3.06 1.64
C ALA A 150 -20.22 -2.97 0.79
N SER A 151 -21.38 -2.89 1.46
CA SER A 151 -22.68 -2.69 0.80
C SER A 151 -22.89 -1.24 0.34
N GLN A 152 -22.27 -0.24 0.98
CA GLN A 152 -22.32 1.16 0.57
C GLN A 152 -21.37 1.45 -0.60
N GLU A 153 -20.28 0.68 -0.75
CA GLU A 153 -19.33 0.84 -1.88
C GLU A 153 -19.96 0.65 -3.25
N SER A 154 -20.88 -0.32 -3.35
CA SER A 154 -21.63 -0.59 -4.59
C SER A 154 -22.56 0.57 -4.94
N ALA A 155 -22.95 1.38 -3.95
CA ALA A 155 -23.80 2.56 -4.13
C ALA A 155 -22.99 3.83 -4.44
N SER A 156 -21.73 3.91 -3.99
CA SER A 156 -20.81 5.02 -4.31
C SER A 156 -20.08 4.84 -5.64
N GLY A 157 -20.06 3.63 -6.21
CA GLY A 157 -19.42 3.34 -7.50
C GLY A 157 -17.97 2.88 -7.39
N ALA A 158 -17.49 2.62 -6.17
CA ALA A 158 -16.13 2.15 -5.94
C ALA A 158 -15.92 0.72 -6.47
N THR A 159 -14.72 0.46 -7.02
CA THR A 159 -14.35 -0.84 -7.60
C THR A 159 -13.26 -1.52 -6.79
N ARG A 160 -13.32 -2.86 -6.69
CA ARG A 160 -12.26 -3.62 -6.01
C ARG A 160 -10.96 -3.46 -6.78
N ALA A 161 -9.88 -3.12 -6.09
CA ALA A 161 -8.57 -3.15 -6.73
C ALA A 161 -8.25 -4.58 -7.23
N GLN A 162 -7.77 -4.72 -8.47
CA GLN A 162 -7.43 -6.04 -9.02
C GLN A 162 -6.12 -6.61 -8.46
N ARG A 163 -5.22 -5.72 -8.00
CA ARG A 163 -3.92 -6.06 -7.44
C ARG A 163 -3.62 -5.21 -6.23
N GLY A 164 -2.93 -5.79 -5.26
CA GLY A 164 -2.34 -5.05 -4.16
C GLY A 164 -1.03 -4.37 -4.55
N ASN A 165 -0.64 -3.40 -3.74
CA ASN A 165 0.67 -2.76 -3.76
C ASN A 165 1.31 -2.86 -2.36
N GLN A 166 2.40 -2.12 -2.13
CA GLN A 166 3.12 -2.17 -0.85
C GLN A 166 2.34 -1.56 0.33
N TYR A 167 1.23 -0.87 0.07
CA TYR A 167 0.47 -0.07 1.04
C TYR A 167 -1.02 -0.45 1.16
N ALA A 168 -1.58 -1.14 0.15
CA ALA A 168 -2.99 -1.54 0.11
C ALA A 168 -3.18 -2.88 -0.63
N ARG A 169 -4.11 -3.71 -0.16
CA ARG A 169 -4.39 -5.05 -0.71
C ARG A 169 -5.91 -5.28 -0.84
N PRO A 170 -6.37 -5.87 -1.97
CA PRO A 170 -7.78 -6.17 -2.21
C PRO A 170 -8.41 -7.12 -1.21
#